data_AF-A0A831TQE1-F1
#
_entry.id   AF-A0A831TQE1-F1
#
_cell.length_a   1.000
_cell.length_b   1.000
_cell.length_c   1.000
_cell.angle_alpha   90.00
_cell.angle_beta   90.00
_cell.angle_gamma   90.00
#
_symmetry.space_group_name_H-M   'P 1'
#
loop_
_entity.id
_entity.type
_entity.pdbx_description
1 polymer ?
#
loop_
_entity_poly.entity_id
_entity_poly.type
_entity_poly.pdbx_seq_one_letter_code
_entity_poly.pdbx_strand_id
1 'polypeptide(L)'
;MHTFHHSIQIAGLSLTGKIITESKKTALVVPTLAVMLENDQYFVYVTTSNGVEKRIIRVGMETPEKTEVLEGLSVDDTVVLR
;
A
#
# COMPACT_ATOMS: atom_id res chain seq x y z
N MET A 1 14.29 -10.16 -34.62
CA MET A 1 12.83 -10.16 -34.85
C MET A 1 12.25 -8.98 -34.06
N HIS A 2 11.98 -7.86 -34.73
CA HIS A 2 11.43 -6.64 -34.11
C HIS A 2 9.94 -6.55 -34.45
N THR A 3 9.08 -6.64 -33.44
CA THR A 3 7.64 -6.43 -33.60
C THR A 3 7.34 -4.96 -33.33
N PHE A 4 7.00 -4.20 -34.37
CA PHE A 4 6.51 -2.83 -34.22
C PHE A 4 5.03 -2.86 -33.84
N HIS A 5 4.68 -2.25 -32.70
CA HIS A 5 3.30 -2.01 -32.30
C HIS A 5 2.89 -0.64 -32.84
N HIS A 6 2.02 -0.63 -33.86
CA HIS A 6 1.43 0.58 -34.41
C HIS A 6 0.14 0.88 -33.65
N SER A 7 0.17 1.85 -32.74
CA SER A 7 -1.03 2.40 -32.12
C SER A 7 -1.42 3.70 -32.84
N ILE A 8 -2.55 3.66 -33.54
CA ILE A 8 -3.26 4.86 -34.03
C ILE A 8 -3.51 5.79 -32.82
N GLN A 9 -3.00 7.01 -32.88
CA GLN A 9 -3.39 8.07 -31.96
C GLN A 9 -4.48 8.90 -32.63
N ILE A 10 -5.73 8.69 -32.18
CA ILE A 10 -6.85 9.54 -32.54
C ILE A 10 -6.70 10.81 -31.68
N ALA A 11 -6.54 11.97 -32.33
CA ALA A 11 -6.46 13.25 -31.63
C ALA A 11 -7.73 13.45 -30.78
N GLY A 12 -7.56 13.60 -29.47
CA GLY A 12 -8.67 13.79 -28.51
C GLY A 12 -8.77 12.77 -27.37
N LEU A 13 -7.86 11.79 -27.29
CA LEU A 13 -7.79 10.87 -26.16
C LEU A 13 -6.81 11.37 -25.09
N SER A 14 -7.27 11.51 -23.85
CA SER A 14 -6.42 11.80 -22.70
C SER A 14 -5.53 10.60 -22.37
N LEU A 15 -4.23 10.81 -22.27
CA LEU A 15 -3.27 9.80 -21.81
C LEU A 15 -3.08 9.94 -20.29
N THR A 16 -3.36 8.88 -19.53
CA THR A 16 -2.94 8.77 -18.13
C THR A 16 -1.65 7.97 -18.05
N GLY A 17 -0.53 8.64 -17.78
CA GLY A 17 0.76 8.00 -17.51
C GLY A 17 1.06 7.97 -16.02
N LYS A 18 1.52 6.82 -15.48
CA LYS A 18 2.01 6.70 -14.10
C LYS A 18 3.54 6.71 -14.12
N ILE A 19 4.16 7.69 -13.46
CA ILE A 19 5.62 7.72 -13.26
C ILE A 19 5.92 7.01 -11.94
N ILE A 20 6.74 5.97 -11.98
CA ILE A 20 7.20 5.26 -10.79
C ILE A 20 8.51 5.90 -10.36
N THR A 21 8.49 6.68 -9.29
CA THR A 21 9.67 7.39 -8.77
C THR A 21 10.53 6.51 -7.88
N GLU A 22 9.91 5.63 -7.09
CA GLU A 22 10.60 4.70 -6.20
C GLU A 22 9.84 3.38 -6.10
N SER A 23 10.56 2.27 -5.96
CA SER A 23 9.99 0.95 -5.71
C SER A 23 10.92 0.13 -4.83
N LYS A 24 10.37 -0.56 -3.83
CA LYS A 24 11.12 -1.44 -2.94
C LYS A 24 10.67 -2.88 -3.19
N LYS A 25 11.61 -3.76 -3.54
CA LYS A 25 11.31 -5.15 -3.95
C LYS A 25 10.80 -6.03 -2.78
N THR A 26 11.16 -5.68 -1.54
CA THR A 26 10.77 -6.43 -0.35
C THR A 26 10.39 -5.45 0.76
N ALA A 27 9.10 -5.36 1.05
CA ALA A 27 8.54 -4.56 2.12
C ALA A 27 7.27 -5.24 2.65
N LEU A 28 7.07 -5.22 3.96
CA LEU A 28 5.76 -5.53 4.53
C LEU A 28 4.87 -4.33 4.26
N VAL A 29 3.75 -4.56 3.59
CA VAL A 29 2.82 -3.51 3.20
C VAL A 29 1.40 -3.90 3.61
N VAL A 30 0.65 -2.93 4.07
CA VAL A 30 -0.79 -3.05 4.36
C VAL A 30 -1.56 -2.06 3.49
N PRO A 31 -2.86 -2.29 3.23
CA PRO A 31 -3.68 -1.27 2.57
C PRO A 31 -3.69 0.02 3.39
N THR A 32 -3.53 1.18 2.74
CA THR A 32 -3.50 2.48 3.42
C THR A 32 -4.78 2.71 4.25
N LEU A 33 -5.91 2.19 3.80
CA LEU A 33 -7.20 2.24 4.51
C LEU A 33 -7.22 1.50 5.86
N ALA A 34 -6.29 0.57 6.09
CA ALA A 34 -6.17 -0.14 7.37
C ALA A 34 -5.39 0.66 8.42
N VAL A 35 -4.63 1.67 8.00
CA VAL A 35 -3.74 2.46 8.84
C VAL A 35 -4.51 3.64 9.43
N MET A 36 -4.47 3.76 10.75
CA MET A 36 -5.11 4.84 11.48
C MET A 36 -4.05 5.69 12.19
N LEU A 37 -4.31 7.00 12.29
CA LEU A 37 -3.48 7.94 13.02
C LEU A 37 -4.29 8.52 14.19
N GLU A 38 -3.80 8.33 15.42
CA GLU A 38 -4.40 8.90 16.62
C GLU A 38 -3.28 9.29 17.59
N ASN A 39 -3.36 10.49 18.19
CA ASN A 39 -2.35 11.00 19.11
C ASN A 39 -0.91 10.92 18.57
N ASP A 40 -0.74 11.22 17.28
CA ASP A 40 0.55 11.16 16.58
C ASP A 40 1.18 9.74 16.49
N GLN A 41 0.38 8.70 16.70
CA GLN A 41 0.80 7.30 16.57
C GLN A 41 0.00 6.59 15.49
N TYR A 42 0.73 5.95 14.58
CA TYR A 42 0.14 5.05 13.58
C TYR A 42 -0.19 3.70 14.21
N PHE A 43 -1.35 3.16 13.87
CA PHE A 43 -1.77 1.85 14.32
C PHE A 43 -2.68 1.17 13.31
N VAL A 44 -2.80 -0.15 13.45
CA VAL A 44 -3.77 -0.97 12.73
C VAL A 44 -4.58 -1.79 13.73
N TYR A 45 -5.66 -2.38 13.25
CA TYR A 45 -6.38 -3.41 13.96
C TYR A 45 -6.00 -4.79 13.39
N VAL A 46 -5.58 -5.71 14.26
CA VAL A 46 -5.18 -7.07 13.89
C VAL A 46 -6.19 -8.08 14.44
N THR A 47 -6.58 -9.06 13.63
CA THR A 47 -7.40 -10.18 14.08
C THR A 47 -6.56 -11.16 14.92
N THR A 48 -7.05 -11.50 16.10
CA THR A 48 -6.46 -12.51 17.00
C THR A 48 -7.50 -13.59 17.30
N SER A 49 -7.09 -14.65 18.02
CA SER A 49 -8.03 -15.70 18.47
C SER A 49 -9.15 -15.16 19.36
N ASN A 50 -8.95 -14.00 19.99
CA ASN A 50 -9.87 -13.40 20.96
C ASN A 50 -10.61 -12.18 20.40
N GLY A 51 -10.52 -11.92 19.08
CA GLY A 51 -11.20 -10.81 18.43
C GLY A 51 -10.24 -9.89 17.70
N VAL A 52 -10.27 -8.59 18.02
CA VAL A 52 -9.49 -7.57 17.32
C VAL A 52 -8.67 -6.75 18.32
N GLU A 53 -7.38 -6.56 18.02
CA GLU A 53 -6.42 -5.84 18.86
C GLU A 53 -5.89 -4.59 18.14
N LYS A 54 -5.76 -3.46 18.86
CA LYS A 54 -5.07 -2.26 18.37
C LYS A 54 -3.56 -2.48 18.47
N ARG A 55 -2.84 -2.43 17.34
CA ARG A 55 -1.39 -2.58 17.29
C ARG A 55 -0.72 -1.34 16.73
N ILE A 56 0.15 -0.73 17.55
CA ILE A 56 0.98 0.40 17.13
C ILE A 56 1.99 -0.09 16.11
N ILE A 57 2.16 0.66 15.02
CA ILE A 57 3.10 0.36 13.96
C ILE A 57 3.97 1.57 13.65
N ARG A 58 5.16 1.31 13.11
CA ARG A 58 5.98 2.36 12.48
C ARG A 58 5.84 2.25 10.97
N VAL A 59 5.43 3.34 10.34
CA VAL A 59 5.21 3.40 8.89
C VAL A 59 6.44 3.96 8.16
N GLY A 60 6.64 3.52 6.93
CA GLY A 60 7.66 4.00 6.00
C GLY A 60 7.03 4.76 4.84
N MET A 61 7.31 4.33 3.62
CA MET A 61 6.70 4.89 2.42
C MET A 61 5.19 4.67 2.40
N GLU A 62 4.44 5.73 2.11
CA GLU A 62 3.00 5.67 1.89
C GLU A 62 2.67 5.98 0.42
N THR A 63 1.75 5.21 -0.12
CA THR A 63 1.10 5.44 -1.41
C THR A 63 -0.41 5.48 -1.21
N PRO A 64 -1.21 5.94 -2.20
CA PRO A 64 -2.66 5.93 -2.07
C PRO A 64 -3.27 4.53 -1.84
N GLU A 65 -2.58 3.47 -2.23
CA GLU A 65 -3.08 2.09 -2.16
C GLU A 65 -2.50 1.31 -0.97
N LYS A 66 -1.23 1.57 -0.63
CA LYS A 66 -0.45 0.79 0.34
C LYS A 66 0.46 1.66 1.19
N THR A 67 0.62 1.26 2.44
CA THR A 67 1.58 1.81 3.39
C THR A 67 2.59 0.75 3.77
N GLU A 68 3.88 1.10 3.71
CA GLU A 68 4.98 0.27 4.22
C GLU A 68 4.98 0.26 5.74
N VAL A 69 5.14 -0.93 6.31
CA VAL A 69 5.26 -1.15 7.75
C VAL A 69 6.70 -1.56 8.06
N LEU A 70 7.38 -0.70 8.83
CA LEU A 70 8.76 -0.90 9.24
C LEU A 70 8.86 -1.74 10.52
N GLU A 71 7.90 -1.58 11.45
CA GLU A 71 7.86 -2.26 12.73
C GLU A 71 6.41 -2.46 13.22
N GLY A 72 6.19 -3.45 14.08
CA GLY A 72 4.92 -3.67 14.77
C GLY A 72 3.96 -4.66 14.09
N LEU A 73 4.32 -5.26 12.94
CA LEU A 73 3.55 -6.34 12.30
C LEU A 73 4.46 -7.45 11.78
N SER A 74 3.92 -8.65 11.71
CA SER A 74 4.50 -9.82 11.04
C SER A 74 3.75 -10.14 9.73
N VAL A 75 4.37 -10.95 8.88
CA VAL A 75 3.77 -11.43 7.62
C VAL A 75 2.53 -12.31 7.83
N ASP A 76 2.38 -12.91 9.01
CA ASP A 76 1.24 -13.77 9.35
C ASP A 76 0.08 -13.00 9.99
N ASP A 77 0.25 -11.70 10.29
CA ASP A 77 -0.80 -10.88 10.87
C ASP A 77 -1.89 -10.55 9.83
N THR A 78 -3.15 -10.66 10.24
CA THR A 78 -4.30 -10.25 9.41
C THR A 78 -4.83 -8.90 9.88
N VAL A 79 -4.72 -7.88 9.04
CA VAL A 79 -5.21 -6.53 9.32
C VAL A 79 -6.68 -6.37 8.92
N VAL A 80 -7.42 -5.63 9.74
CA VAL A 80 -8.83 -5.32 9.49
C VAL A 80 -8.95 -4.10 8.58
N LEU A 81 -9.73 -4.21 7.51
CA LEU A 81 -10.09 -3.08 6.65
C LEU A 81 -11.35 -2.40 7.20
N ARG A 82 -11.39 -1.06 7.16
CA ARG A 82 -12.57 -0.26 7.47
C ARG A 82 -12.94 0.66 6.32
#